data_AF-A0A6G3TKU0-F1
#
_entry.id   AF-A0A6G3TKU0-F1
#
_cell.length_a   1.000
_cell.length_b   1.000
_cell.length_c   1.000
_cell.angle_alpha   90.00
_cell.angle_beta   90.00
_cell.angle_gamma   90.00
#
_symmetry.space_group_name_H-M   'P 1'
#
loop_
_entity.id
_entity.type
_entity.pdbx_description
1 polymer ?
#
loop_
_entity_poly.entity_id
_entity_poly.type
_entity_poly.pdbx_seq_one_letter_code
_entity_poly.pdbx_strand_id
1 'polypeptide(L)'
;MAAADVAEPVYLDALGPRGPYRTRVPETVTDVSGAEVARLSLVPPVYVDRALAALRKAGPVPADGLDALLAAAAEEFATGTVGGLGVRE
;
A
#
# COMPACT_ATOMS: atom_id res chain seq x y z
N MET A 1 5.32 4.64 27.96
CA MET A 1 5.37 5.08 26.55
C MET A 1 6.69 4.55 26.00
N ALA A 2 6.71 3.26 25.66
CA ALA A 2 7.92 2.63 25.15
C ALA A 2 8.19 3.26 23.78
N ALA A 3 9.41 3.77 23.59
CA ALA A 3 9.86 4.25 22.30
C ALA A 3 9.60 3.15 21.28
N ALA A 4 8.73 3.43 20.29
CA ALA A 4 8.62 2.59 19.12
C ALA A 4 10.03 2.42 18.57
N ASP A 5 10.43 1.17 18.36
CA ASP A 5 11.67 0.79 17.69
C ASP A 5 11.90 1.75 16.52
N VAL A 6 13.00 2.54 16.56
CA VAL A 6 13.27 3.58 15.56
C VAL A 6 13.76 2.87 14.29
N ALA A 7 12.86 2.13 13.67
CA ALA A 7 13.04 1.63 12.33
C ALA A 7 13.16 2.83 11.41
N GLU A 8 14.13 2.80 10.50
CA GLU A 8 14.26 3.83 9.47
C GLU A 8 12.90 4.04 8.77
N PRO A 9 12.51 5.29 8.47
CA PRO A 9 11.25 5.58 7.80
C PRO A 9 11.08 4.74 6.54
N VAL A 10 9.99 3.98 6.49
CA VAL A 10 9.75 3.06 5.38
C VAL A 10 9.29 3.84 4.17
N TYR A 11 9.79 3.48 2.99
CA TYR A 11 9.32 4.08 1.75
C TYR A 11 8.13 3.32 1.20
N LEU A 12 7.00 4.00 1.04
CA LEU A 12 5.74 3.44 0.54
C LEU A 12 5.57 3.80 -0.94
N ASP A 13 5.68 2.80 -1.80
CA ASP A 13 5.38 2.94 -3.22
C ASP A 13 3.86 3.01 -3.44
N ALA A 14 3.44 3.79 -4.43
CA ALA A 14 2.06 3.78 -4.87
C ALA A 14 1.81 2.52 -5.71
N LEU A 15 0.76 1.76 -5.40
CA LEU A 15 0.40 0.58 -6.16
C LEU A 15 -0.60 0.92 -7.26
N GLY A 16 -0.26 0.60 -8.51
CA GLY A 16 -1.18 0.75 -9.62
C GLY A 16 -1.16 -0.43 -10.58
N PRO A 17 -1.91 -0.35 -11.69
CA PRO A 17 -2.16 -1.50 -12.57
C PRO A 17 -0.92 -2.11 -13.24
N ARG A 18 0.23 -1.43 -13.19
CA ARG A 18 1.52 -1.88 -13.75
C ARG A 18 2.54 -2.23 -12.66
N GLY A 19 2.09 -2.35 -11.42
CA GLY A 19 2.95 -2.58 -10.25
C GLY A 19 3.31 -1.28 -9.51
N PRO A 20 4.35 -1.34 -8.67
CA PRO A 20 4.78 -0.23 -7.82
C PRO A 20 5.23 1.00 -8.63
N TYR A 21 4.87 2.18 -8.15
CA TYR A 21 5.33 3.48 -8.62
C TYR A 21 6.00 4.24 -7.49
N ARG A 22 7.25 4.60 -7.69
CA ARG A 22 8.05 5.39 -6.75
C ARG A 22 8.21 6.82 -7.24
N THR A 23 7.73 7.78 -6.45
CA THR A 23 7.97 9.20 -6.76
C THR A 23 9.41 9.60 -6.47
N ARG A 24 9.87 10.70 -7.06
CA ARG A 24 11.18 11.26 -6.72
C ARG A 24 11.13 12.06 -5.41
N VAL A 25 10.01 12.73 -5.15
CA VAL A 25 9.82 13.58 -3.96
C VAL A 25 8.63 13.02 -3.18
N PRO A 26 8.87 12.19 -2.14
CA PRO A 26 7.82 11.60 -1.34
C PRO A 26 7.29 12.57 -0.29
N GLU A 27 6.02 12.41 0.02
CA GLU A 27 5.38 13.05 1.18
C GLU A 27 5.86 12.39 2.48
N THR A 28 6.14 13.19 3.50
CA THR A 28 6.48 12.67 4.83
C THR A 28 5.20 12.27 5.57
N VAL A 29 5.18 11.06 6.12
CA VAL A 29 4.14 10.61 7.04
C VAL A 29 4.72 10.59 8.45
N THR A 30 4.03 11.27 9.37
CA THR A 30 4.43 11.32 10.79
C THR A 30 3.43 10.58 11.66
N ASP A 31 3.89 10.05 12.79
CA ASP A 31 3.01 9.60 13.86
C ASP A 31 2.39 10.79 14.63
N VAL A 32 1.61 10.49 15.67
CA VAL A 32 0.96 11.50 16.52
C VAL A 32 1.94 12.31 17.37
N SER A 33 3.17 11.85 17.55
CA SER A 33 4.26 12.58 18.23
C SER A 33 5.01 13.53 17.29
N GLY A 34 4.76 13.43 15.98
CA GLY A 34 5.49 14.16 14.94
C GLY A 34 6.75 13.44 14.45
N ALA A 35 7.03 12.23 14.92
CA ALA A 35 8.15 11.43 14.43
C ALA A 35 7.84 10.94 13.01
N GLU A 36 8.81 11.08 12.10
CA GLU A 36 8.68 10.53 10.74
C GLU A 36 8.69 9.00 10.78
N VAL A 37 7.65 8.38 10.25
CA VAL A 37 7.50 6.91 10.22
C VAL A 37 7.53 6.35 8.80
N ALA A 38 7.21 7.16 7.80
CA ALA A 38 7.26 6.73 6.40
C ALA A 38 7.43 7.89 5.41
N ARG A 39 7.82 7.52 4.18
CA ARG A 39 7.87 8.39 3.00
C ARG A 39 6.90 7.84 1.95
N LEU A 40 5.82 8.57 1.66
CA LEU A 40 4.75 8.12 0.77
C LEU A 40 4.91 8.65 -0.66
N SER A 41 4.78 7.75 -1.64
CA SER A 41 4.69 8.14 -3.04
C SER A 41 3.35 8.76 -3.37
N LEU A 42 3.39 9.98 -3.90
CA LEU A 42 2.25 10.61 -4.56
C LEU A 42 2.34 10.45 -6.07
N VAL A 43 1.22 10.11 -6.69
CA VAL A 43 1.11 9.94 -8.14
C VAL A 43 0.52 11.19 -8.81
N PRO A 44 0.99 11.58 -10.02
CA PRO A 44 0.39 12.68 -10.75
C PRO A 44 -1.07 12.40 -11.16
N PRO A 45 -1.92 13.43 -11.36
CA PRO A 45 -3.32 13.24 -11.76
C PRO A 45 -3.53 12.34 -12.99
N VAL A 46 -2.67 12.48 -14.00
CA VAL A 46 -2.73 11.62 -15.21
C VAL A 46 -2.49 10.13 -14.92
N TYR A 47 -1.72 9.81 -13.88
CA TYR A 47 -1.55 8.43 -13.44
C TYR A 47 -2.85 7.91 -12.81
N VAL A 48 -3.49 8.72 -11.96
CA VAL A 48 -4.78 8.40 -11.34
C VAL A 48 -5.84 8.14 -12.40
N ASP A 49 -5.97 9.02 -13.39
CA ASP A 49 -6.94 8.87 -14.47
C ASP A 49 -6.75 7.56 -15.24
N ARG A 50 -5.49 7.20 -15.53
CA ARG A 50 -5.13 5.95 -16.21
C ARG A 50 -5.40 4.73 -15.32
N ALA A 51 -5.10 4.81 -14.03
CA ALA A 51 -5.35 3.74 -13.09
C ALA A 51 -6.85 3.45 -12.93
N LEU A 52 -7.66 4.51 -12.77
CA LEU A 52 -9.12 4.39 -12.71
C LEU A 52 -9.71 3.90 -14.03
N ALA A 53 -9.16 4.33 -15.18
CA ALA A 53 -9.60 3.82 -16.47
C ALA A 53 -9.28 2.32 -16.64
N ALA A 54 -8.16 1.83 -16.12
CA ALA A 54 -7.83 0.41 -16.11
C ALA A 54 -8.77 -0.37 -15.19
N LEU A 55 -9.03 0.14 -13.97
CA LEU A 55 -9.98 -0.46 -13.03
C LEU A 55 -11.38 -0.61 -13.63
N ARG A 56 -11.90 0.45 -14.29
CA ARG A 56 -13.21 0.41 -14.96
C ARG A 56 -13.29 -0.58 -16.12
N LYS A 57 -12.15 -0.92 -16.73
CA LYS A 57 -12.08 -1.91 -17.82
C LYS A 57 -11.90 -3.33 -17.30
N ALA A 58 -11.44 -3.49 -16.06
CA ALA A 58 -11.33 -4.80 -15.45
C ALA A 58 -12.72 -5.40 -15.25
N GLY A 59 -12.88 -6.68 -15.58
CA GLY A 59 -14.09 -7.42 -15.25
C GLY A 59 -14.23 -7.56 -13.74
N PRO A 60 -15.46 -7.62 -13.21
CA PRO A 60 -15.67 -7.96 -11.80
C PRO A 60 -15.13 -9.36 -11.51
N VAL A 61 -14.72 -9.57 -10.26
CA VAL A 61 -14.38 -10.92 -9.78
C VAL A 61 -15.68 -11.75 -9.80
N PRO A 62 -15.69 -12.94 -10.43
CA PRO A 62 -16.81 -13.86 -10.37
C PRO A 62 -17.20 -14.18 -8.92
N ALA A 63 -18.50 -14.25 -8.63
CA ALA A 63 -19.00 -14.39 -7.25
C ALA A 63 -18.48 -15.66 -6.55
N ASP A 64 -18.30 -16.74 -7.30
CA ASP A 64 -17.73 -18.01 -6.85
C ASP A 64 -16.24 -17.91 -6.44
N GLY A 65 -15.51 -16.94 -6.97
CA GLY A 65 -14.10 -16.70 -6.65
C GLY A 65 -13.86 -15.62 -5.59
N LEU A 66 -14.88 -14.87 -5.20
CA LEU A 66 -14.71 -13.69 -4.33
C LEU A 66 -14.26 -14.07 -2.92
N ASP A 67 -14.90 -15.06 -2.30
CA ASP A 67 -14.57 -15.48 -0.94
C ASP A 67 -13.13 -16.01 -0.84
N ALA A 68 -12.72 -16.83 -1.82
CA ALA A 68 -11.36 -17.36 -1.89
C ALA A 68 -10.32 -16.22 -2.09
N LEU A 69 -10.63 -15.22 -2.92
CA LEU A 69 -9.77 -14.07 -3.13
C LEU A 69 -9.61 -13.24 -1.85
N LEU A 70 -10.72 -12.97 -1.15
CA LEU A 70 -10.69 -12.22 0.11
C LEU A 70 -9.99 -13.00 1.22
N ALA A 71 -10.17 -14.32 1.29
CA ALA A 71 -9.46 -15.18 2.24
C ALA A 71 -7.95 -15.17 1.99
N ALA A 72 -7.52 -15.22 0.73
CA ALA A 72 -6.10 -15.11 0.39
C ALA A 72 -5.52 -13.74 0.79
N ALA A 73 -6.26 -12.65 0.56
CA ALA A 73 -5.86 -11.33 1.03
C ALA A 73 -5.78 -11.26 2.56
N ALA A 74 -6.76 -11.83 3.26
CA ALA A 74 -6.78 -11.87 4.72
C ALA A 74 -5.57 -12.62 5.29
N GLU A 75 -5.18 -13.75 4.70
CA GLU A 75 -3.98 -14.49 5.10
C GLU A 75 -2.71 -13.64 4.93
N GLU A 76 -2.56 -12.94 3.80
CA GLU A 76 -1.43 -12.03 3.58
C GLU A 76 -1.39 -10.89 4.61
N PHE A 77 -2.54 -10.38 5.06
CA PHE A 77 -2.60 -9.40 6.14
C PHE A 77 -2.35 -10.00 7.52
N ALA A 78 -2.74 -11.25 7.75
CA ALA A 78 -2.67 -11.91 9.06
C ALA A 78 -1.26 -12.46 9.36
N THR A 79 -0.54 -12.91 8.33
CA THR A 79 0.76 -13.58 8.49
C THR A 79 1.78 -13.21 7.43
N GLY A 80 1.35 -12.58 6.34
CA GLY A 80 2.19 -12.29 5.19
C GLY A 80 3.10 -11.08 5.36
N THR A 81 3.71 -10.67 4.25
CA THR A 81 4.56 -9.48 4.17
C THR A 81 4.06 -8.60 3.03
N VAL A 82 3.52 -7.44 3.37
CA VAL A 82 2.93 -6.50 2.41
C VAL A 82 3.87 -5.32 2.24
N GLY A 83 4.38 -5.11 1.02
CA GLY A 83 5.31 -3.99 0.74
C GLY A 83 6.61 -4.08 1.55
N GLY A 84 7.08 -5.29 1.86
CA GLY A 84 8.26 -5.51 2.70
C GLY A 84 7.99 -5.36 4.21
N LEU A 85 6.74 -5.15 4.62
CA LEU A 85 6.32 -5.03 6.01
C LEU A 85 5.57 -6.29 6.45
N GLY A 86 6.14 -6.99 7.43
CA GLY A 86 5.45 -8.06 8.15
C GLY A 86 4.52 -7.53 9.23
N VAL A 87 3.71 -8.42 9.78
CA VAL A 87 2.79 -8.14 10.89
C VAL A 87 3.57 -7.75 12.15
N ARG A 88 3.12 -6.69 12.83
CA ARG A 88 3.66 -6.20 14.10
C ARG A 88 2.50 -5.90 15.05
N GLU A 89 2.67 -6.17 16.35
CA GLU A 89 1.72 -5.81 17.41
C GLU A 89 1.89 -4.36 17.89
#